data_AF-A0A522A6W5-F1
#
_entry.id   AF-A0A522A6W5-F1
#
_cell.length_a   1.000
_cell.length_b   1.000
_cell.length_c   1.000
_cell.angle_alpha   90.00
_cell.angle_beta   90.00
_cell.angle_gamma   90.00
#
_symmetry.space_group_name_H-M   'P 1'
#
loop_
_entity.id
_entity.type
_entity.pdbx_description
1 polymer ?
#
loop_
_entity_poly.entity_id
_entity_poly.type
_entity_poly.pdbx_seq_one_letter_code
_entity_poly.pdbx_strand_id
1 'polypeptide(L)'
;MNIQMIPLNQLFKSSSNVRKIGAKEGIETLAASIKAHGLLQNLQATRRAKGEYEVAAGGRRLAALKLLVKRKHLAKNFKVPCHVLDSEDAVEVSLAENTARLAMHPADEFIAFHALAESGKGHEEIAARFGVTASVVKQRLKLAAVSPTLFDLYRSEEINLDQLMAFTVSDDHEAQENAWFNLPDWQREPTQIRRTLTEAHVEADDARVQFVGLPAYLAAGGEIVRDLFETDHAGYLTNAALLNRLVSEGLSKEAAKVQAEGWRWVEIAPELDWETLRSYNRMEPQETPATAKQQKELDRLTAENDRLVEEHGEDATPEVFAQIEKIEERIEAIGEERLTWTPEDKAVSGAIVTIGGAGVRIERGLVRSEDKKARLSVIEGGKAEEGETVEYGSPLSARLVEDLTAERTAALRASLLDNEAVALAALAHAMALPLFYPHEDGSCLDIRVKSRDLRKSAENITQSGAVILIEQRRAVWLKALPEDASQLYGWLTQQDKETVIRLIAFCAAITVDAVQAKQDKPSCPRLRDASTLAESVNLDMAVWWEPTRERFLGRVSKAIVLEAVAEGVSKEAAENIAGLKKDALIDRAAERLAGKGWLPHPLRQQQPVTEEAEILQAAE
;
A
#
# COMPACT_ATOMS: atom_id res chain seq x y z
N MET A 1 66.61 19.96 9.55
CA MET A 1 66.17 18.59 9.93
C MET A 1 67.15 17.56 9.38
N ASN A 2 67.52 16.53 10.14
CA ASN A 2 68.46 15.48 9.71
C ASN A 2 67.75 14.12 9.61
N ILE A 3 67.93 13.37 8.52
CA ILE A 3 67.33 12.03 8.33
C ILE A 3 68.32 10.97 8.84
N GLN A 4 67.90 10.14 9.78
CA GLN A 4 68.72 9.07 10.35
C GLN A 4 68.01 7.71 10.22
N MET A 5 68.78 6.67 9.91
CA MET A 5 68.27 5.30 9.69
C MET A 5 68.27 4.51 11.01
N ILE A 6 67.14 4.53 11.70
CA ILE A 6 66.99 4.03 13.08
C ILE A 6 66.41 2.60 13.05
N PRO A 7 67.00 1.63 13.76
CA PRO A 7 66.40 0.30 13.95
C PRO A 7 65.02 0.37 14.60
N LEU A 8 64.05 -0.37 14.04
CA LEU A 8 62.66 -0.38 14.49
C LEU A 8 62.46 -0.84 15.95
N ASN A 9 63.38 -1.65 16.49
CA ASN A 9 63.41 -2.03 17.90
C ASN A 9 63.92 -0.93 18.85
N GLN A 10 64.44 0.19 18.35
CA GLN A 10 64.84 1.37 19.12
C GLN A 10 63.82 2.52 19.05
N LEU A 11 62.71 2.35 18.30
CA LEU A 11 61.66 3.35 18.10
C LEU A 11 60.45 3.07 19.00
N PHE A 12 60.12 4.01 19.88
CA PHE A 12 58.96 3.96 20.79
C PHE A 12 57.93 5.03 20.41
N LYS A 13 56.66 4.92 20.84
CA LYS A 13 55.67 5.98 20.63
C LYS A 13 55.81 6.99 21.77
N SER A 14 55.99 8.28 21.46
CA SER A 14 56.04 9.32 22.50
C SER A 14 54.66 9.61 23.10
N SER A 15 54.65 10.11 24.34
CA SER A 15 53.48 10.72 24.97
C SER A 15 53.07 12.04 24.29
N SER A 16 54.02 12.74 23.66
CA SER A 16 53.81 14.03 22.98
C SER A 16 53.00 13.96 21.67
N ASN A 17 52.59 12.76 21.23
CA ASN A 17 51.80 12.59 20.01
C ASN A 17 50.35 13.07 20.21
N VAL A 18 49.97 14.19 19.57
CA VAL A 18 48.69 14.87 19.80
C VAL A 18 47.44 14.06 19.42
N ARG A 19 47.55 13.12 18.47
CA ARG A 19 46.42 12.30 17.98
C ARG A 19 46.09 11.17 18.97
N LYS A 20 45.18 11.46 19.90
CA LYS A 20 44.69 10.52 20.93
C LYS A 20 43.54 9.62 20.42
N ILE A 21 42.54 10.20 19.77
CA ILE A 21 41.40 9.49 19.15
C ILE A 21 41.84 8.92 17.78
N GLY A 22 41.22 7.82 17.34
CA GLY A 22 41.51 7.16 16.06
C GLY A 22 42.90 6.51 15.95
N ALA A 23 43.63 6.40 17.06
CA ALA A 23 45.04 5.99 17.05
C ALA A 23 45.29 4.51 16.66
N LYS A 24 44.23 3.70 16.52
CA LYS A 24 44.29 2.29 16.07
C LYS A 24 43.69 2.04 14.67
N GLU A 25 42.94 2.98 14.10
CA GLU A 25 42.22 2.79 12.83
C GLU A 25 43.17 2.72 11.64
N GLY A 26 42.80 1.93 10.62
CA GLY A 26 43.54 1.80 9.36
C GLY A 26 44.99 1.34 9.49
N ILE A 27 45.41 0.76 10.62
CA ILE A 27 46.78 0.23 10.80
C ILE A 27 47.03 -0.95 9.83
N GLU A 28 46.00 -1.77 9.55
CA GLU A 28 46.06 -2.86 8.58
C GLU A 28 46.31 -2.34 7.15
N THR A 29 45.46 -1.41 6.69
CA THR A 29 45.56 -0.67 5.42
C THR A 29 46.95 -0.05 5.25
N LEU A 30 47.43 0.65 6.30
CA LEU A 30 48.75 1.29 6.32
C LEU A 30 49.91 0.27 6.33
N ALA A 31 49.73 -0.91 6.93
CA ALA A 31 50.73 -1.98 6.91
C ALA A 31 50.82 -2.64 5.52
N ALA A 32 49.70 -2.83 4.82
CA ALA A 32 49.70 -3.28 3.43
C ALA A 32 50.38 -2.27 2.50
N SER A 33 50.01 -0.98 2.61
CA SER A 33 50.63 0.12 1.88
C SER A 33 52.16 0.19 2.11
N ILE A 34 52.62 0.13 3.36
CA ILE A 34 54.06 0.12 3.69
C ILE A 34 54.77 -1.14 3.16
N LYS A 35 54.09 -2.29 3.10
CA LYS A 35 54.64 -3.52 2.50
C LYS A 35 54.77 -3.42 0.97
N ALA A 36 53.84 -2.74 0.30
CA ALA A 36 53.81 -2.63 -1.17
C ALA A 36 54.57 -1.41 -1.74
N HIS A 37 54.74 -0.34 -0.97
CA HIS A 37 55.30 0.94 -1.41
C HIS A 37 56.44 1.49 -0.52
N GLY A 38 56.76 0.82 0.59
CA GLY A 38 57.71 1.31 1.59
C GLY A 38 57.14 2.42 2.47
N LEU A 39 57.99 3.00 3.33
CA LEU A 39 57.59 4.13 4.18
C LEU A 39 57.68 5.45 3.40
N LEU A 40 56.60 5.81 2.68
CA LEU A 40 56.51 7.03 1.86
C LEU A 40 56.66 8.35 2.64
N GLN A 41 56.47 8.32 3.97
CA GLN A 41 56.59 9.49 4.85
C GLN A 41 57.38 9.12 6.11
N ASN A 42 58.55 9.72 6.26
CA ASN A 42 59.50 9.50 7.37
C ASN A 42 58.85 9.76 8.74
N LEU A 43 59.23 8.97 9.75
CA LEU A 43 58.81 9.23 11.12
C LEU A 43 59.51 10.50 11.65
N GLN A 44 58.88 11.22 12.59
CA GLN A 44 59.55 12.30 13.33
C GLN A 44 59.82 11.81 14.75
N ALA A 45 61.06 11.87 15.20
CA ALA A 45 61.45 11.30 16.49
C ALA A 45 62.47 12.17 17.23
N THR A 46 62.36 12.22 18.56
CA THR A 46 63.34 12.84 19.45
C THR A 46 64.32 11.80 20.00
N ARG A 47 65.51 12.25 20.42
CA ARG A 47 66.49 11.39 21.10
C ARG A 47 66.05 11.07 22.52
N ARG A 48 66.32 9.84 22.95
CA ARG A 48 66.08 9.36 24.32
C ARG A 48 67.39 8.90 24.96
N ALA A 49 67.36 8.67 26.27
CA ALA A 49 68.46 8.00 26.96
C ALA A 49 68.78 6.61 26.35
N LYS A 50 70.01 6.14 26.53
CA LYS A 50 70.51 4.82 26.07
C LYS A 50 70.45 4.57 24.55
N GLY A 51 70.27 5.61 23.73
CA GLY A 51 70.23 5.50 22.26
C GLY A 51 68.89 5.01 21.70
N GLU A 52 67.84 5.02 22.51
CA GLU A 52 66.45 4.88 22.05
C GLU A 52 65.95 6.21 21.44
N TYR A 53 64.81 6.16 20.74
CA TYR A 53 64.17 7.32 20.15
C TYR A 53 62.64 7.26 20.36
N GLU A 54 62.02 8.40 20.65
CA GLU A 54 60.56 8.51 20.79
C GLU A 54 59.94 9.20 19.57
N VAL A 55 59.00 8.52 18.92
CA VAL A 55 58.28 9.01 17.74
C VAL A 55 57.18 9.97 18.18
N ALA A 56 57.36 11.25 17.87
CA ALA A 56 56.43 12.34 18.16
C ALA A 56 55.29 12.39 17.12
N ALA A 57 55.62 12.35 15.82
CA ALA A 57 54.64 12.30 14.73
C ALA A 57 54.80 11.03 13.86
N GLY A 58 53.68 10.54 13.31
CA GLY A 58 53.64 9.27 12.58
C GLY A 58 53.33 8.03 13.44
N GLY A 59 52.66 8.17 14.58
CA GLY A 59 52.33 7.05 15.48
C GLY A 59 51.62 5.84 14.82
N ARG A 60 50.68 6.09 13.87
CA ARG A 60 50.04 5.02 13.07
C ARG A 60 51.05 4.29 12.16
N ARG A 61 51.99 5.03 11.56
CA ARG A 61 53.07 4.48 10.70
C ARG A 61 54.02 3.59 11.52
N LEU A 62 54.40 4.00 12.73
CA LEU A 62 55.17 3.16 13.67
C LEU A 62 54.42 1.86 14.04
N ALA A 63 53.12 1.95 14.29
CA ALA A 63 52.30 0.78 14.64
C ALA A 63 52.17 -0.22 13.47
N ALA A 64 51.96 0.27 12.25
CA ALA A 64 51.94 -0.54 11.03
C ALA A 64 53.29 -1.26 10.78
N LEU A 65 54.42 -0.56 10.95
CA LEU A 65 55.75 -1.18 10.90
C LEU A 65 55.92 -2.30 11.94
N LYS A 66 55.46 -2.09 13.17
CA LYS A 66 55.51 -3.13 14.23
C LYS A 66 54.56 -4.31 13.96
N LEU A 67 53.43 -4.09 13.29
CA LEU A 67 52.54 -5.14 12.82
C LEU A 67 53.20 -6.00 11.72
N LEU A 68 53.91 -5.38 10.77
CA LEU A 68 54.69 -6.11 9.76
C LEU A 68 55.80 -6.97 10.40
N VAL A 69 56.46 -6.50 11.45
CA VAL A 69 57.40 -7.32 12.25
C VAL A 69 56.68 -8.48 12.94
N LYS A 70 55.50 -8.24 13.56
CA LYS A 70 54.69 -9.31 14.19
C LYS A 70 54.29 -10.40 13.17
N ARG A 71 53.99 -10.00 11.92
CA ARG A 71 53.70 -10.91 10.79
C ARG A 71 54.94 -11.49 10.08
N LYS A 72 56.15 -11.27 10.62
CA LYS A 72 57.44 -11.72 10.03
C LYS A 72 57.72 -11.18 8.61
N HIS A 73 57.05 -10.09 8.19
CA HIS A 73 57.32 -9.41 6.92
C HIS A 73 58.49 -8.40 7.01
N LEU A 74 58.83 -7.94 8.21
CA LEU A 74 60.01 -7.11 8.48
C LEU A 74 60.83 -7.69 9.65
N ALA A 75 62.13 -7.48 9.64
CA ALA A 75 63.01 -7.85 10.75
C ALA A 75 62.89 -6.85 11.91
N LYS A 76 63.10 -7.30 13.16
CA LYS A 76 63.03 -6.43 14.36
C LYS A 76 64.00 -5.25 14.32
N ASN A 77 65.14 -5.41 13.66
CA ASN A 77 66.20 -4.41 13.49
C ASN A 77 66.09 -3.64 12.15
N PHE A 78 64.98 -3.77 11.41
CA PHE A 78 64.77 -3.07 10.14
C PHE A 78 65.00 -1.56 10.30
N LYS A 79 65.72 -0.98 9.35
CA LYS A 79 66.16 0.42 9.38
C LYS A 79 65.07 1.34 8.84
N VAL A 80 64.53 2.19 9.70
CA VAL A 80 63.44 3.13 9.36
C VAL A 80 64.01 4.55 9.20
N PRO A 81 63.71 5.26 8.10
CA PRO A 81 64.11 6.66 7.95
C PRO A 81 63.28 7.55 8.89
N CYS A 82 63.97 8.28 9.74
CA CYS A 82 63.37 9.17 10.72
C CYS A 82 64.03 10.55 10.65
N HIS A 83 63.24 11.63 10.62
CA HIS A 83 63.75 12.95 10.95
C HIS A 83 63.98 13.01 12.46
N VAL A 84 65.24 13.24 12.86
CA VAL A 84 65.55 13.49 14.27
C VAL A 84 65.33 14.97 14.56
N LEU A 85 64.49 15.24 15.55
CA LEU A 85 64.18 16.56 16.10
C LEU A 85 64.81 16.70 17.49
N ASP A 86 65.04 17.95 17.89
CA ASP A 86 65.36 18.28 19.28
C ASP A 86 64.07 18.31 20.12
N SER A 87 64.20 18.30 21.45
CA SER A 87 63.09 17.89 22.34
C SER A 87 61.94 18.89 22.47
N GLU A 88 62.17 20.17 22.22
CA GLU A 88 61.20 21.24 22.45
C GLU A 88 60.19 21.35 21.29
N ASP A 89 60.66 21.24 20.04
CA ASP A 89 59.83 21.26 18.80
C ASP A 89 58.78 20.13 18.72
N ALA A 90 58.95 19.06 19.49
CA ALA A 90 58.29 17.77 19.25
C ALA A 90 56.75 17.80 19.30
N VAL A 91 56.17 18.67 20.13
CA VAL A 91 54.71 18.86 20.21
C VAL A 91 54.22 19.72 19.06
N GLU A 92 54.91 20.81 18.74
CA GLU A 92 54.55 21.76 17.70
C GLU A 92 54.55 21.10 16.32
N VAL A 93 55.63 20.38 15.96
CA VAL A 93 55.71 19.71 14.66
C VAL A 93 54.70 18.55 14.57
N SER A 94 54.36 17.88 15.69
CA SER A 94 53.27 16.89 15.70
C SER A 94 51.88 17.51 15.54
N LEU A 95 51.67 18.75 15.98
CA LEU A 95 50.44 19.50 15.73
C LEU A 95 50.39 19.97 14.28
N ALA A 96 51.46 20.59 13.77
CA ALA A 96 51.58 21.03 12.39
C ALA A 96 51.37 19.89 11.37
N GLU A 97 51.91 18.69 11.61
CA GLU A 97 51.69 17.49 10.75
C GLU A 97 50.22 17.05 10.66
N ASN A 98 49.39 17.41 11.65
CA ASN A 98 47.98 17.06 11.67
C ASN A 98 47.07 18.23 11.24
N THR A 99 47.45 19.48 11.53
CA THR A 99 46.67 20.67 11.16
C THR A 99 46.90 21.12 9.72
N ALA A 100 48.14 21.06 9.20
CA ALA A 100 48.44 21.44 7.82
C ALA A 100 48.05 20.38 6.77
N ARG A 101 47.39 19.29 7.20
CA ARG A 101 47.01 18.19 6.33
C ARG A 101 45.54 18.28 5.93
N LEU A 102 45.29 18.87 4.77
CA LEU A 102 44.05 18.65 4.03
C LEU A 102 43.90 17.17 3.68
N ALA A 103 42.67 16.67 3.71
CA ALA A 103 42.34 15.35 3.17
C ALA A 103 42.24 15.46 1.64
N MET A 104 42.53 14.35 0.94
CA MET A 104 42.19 14.18 -0.47
C MET A 104 40.67 14.01 -0.58
N HIS A 105 40.03 14.60 -1.60
CA HIS A 105 38.60 14.42 -1.80
C HIS A 105 38.31 12.96 -2.24
N PRO A 106 37.21 12.30 -1.81
CA PRO A 106 36.96 10.91 -2.20
C PRO A 106 36.89 10.72 -3.72
N ALA A 107 36.41 11.72 -4.45
CA ALA A 107 36.40 11.75 -5.92
C ALA A 107 37.80 11.49 -6.54
N ASP A 108 38.85 12.07 -5.95
CA ASP A 108 40.23 11.89 -6.42
C ASP A 108 40.74 10.48 -6.11
N GLU A 109 40.29 9.87 -5.01
CA GLU A 109 40.58 8.48 -4.71
C GLU A 109 39.88 7.55 -5.70
N PHE A 110 38.62 7.81 -6.07
CA PHE A 110 37.88 6.98 -7.04
C PHE A 110 38.59 6.95 -8.40
N ILE A 111 38.99 8.12 -8.92
CA ILE A 111 39.74 8.24 -10.18
C ILE A 111 41.15 7.63 -10.07
N ALA A 112 41.84 7.78 -8.93
CA ALA A 112 43.13 7.13 -8.72
C ALA A 112 43.01 5.59 -8.78
N PHE A 113 41.91 5.01 -8.29
CA PHE A 113 41.63 3.58 -8.44
C PHE A 113 41.25 3.21 -9.88
N HIS A 114 40.53 4.08 -10.62
CA HIS A 114 40.21 3.88 -12.05
C HIS A 114 41.47 3.81 -12.92
N ALA A 115 42.34 4.82 -12.86
CA ALA A 115 43.60 4.86 -13.61
C ALA A 115 44.53 3.68 -13.26
N LEU A 116 44.44 3.14 -12.04
CA LEU A 116 45.19 1.94 -11.64
C LEU A 116 44.62 0.66 -12.27
N ALA A 117 43.30 0.54 -12.44
CA ALA A 117 42.69 -0.58 -13.17
C ALA A 117 42.98 -0.48 -14.68
N GLU A 118 42.82 0.69 -15.29
CA GLU A 118 43.14 0.95 -16.70
C GLU A 118 44.61 0.63 -17.05
N SER A 119 45.53 0.81 -16.08
CA SER A 119 46.93 0.39 -16.23
C SER A 119 47.17 -1.14 -16.22
N GLY A 120 46.10 -1.94 -16.37
CA GLY A 120 46.15 -3.40 -16.53
C GLY A 120 46.23 -4.21 -15.23
N LYS A 121 45.97 -3.60 -14.06
CA LYS A 121 46.07 -4.28 -12.76
C LYS A 121 44.74 -4.89 -12.35
N GLY A 122 44.75 -6.17 -11.96
CA GLY A 122 43.57 -6.86 -11.45
C GLY A 122 43.10 -6.32 -10.10
N HIS A 123 41.79 -6.34 -9.85
CA HIS A 123 41.17 -5.81 -8.63
C HIS A 123 41.79 -6.34 -7.33
N GLU A 124 42.16 -7.62 -7.29
CA GLU A 124 42.84 -8.26 -6.14
C GLU A 124 44.28 -7.72 -5.93
N GLU A 125 45.02 -7.40 -6.99
CA GLU A 125 46.35 -6.80 -6.87
C GLU A 125 46.25 -5.39 -6.29
N ILE A 126 45.31 -4.60 -6.80
CA ILE A 126 45.02 -3.25 -6.28
C ILE A 126 44.62 -3.35 -4.80
N ALA A 127 43.65 -4.21 -4.47
CA ALA A 127 43.16 -4.42 -3.10
C ALA A 127 44.30 -4.77 -2.12
N ALA A 128 45.15 -5.74 -2.49
CA ALA A 128 46.27 -6.19 -1.67
C ALA A 128 47.35 -5.12 -1.45
N ARG A 129 47.53 -4.17 -2.37
CA ARG A 129 48.52 -3.10 -2.27
C ARG A 129 48.06 -1.93 -1.40
N PHE A 130 46.78 -1.57 -1.49
CA PHE A 130 46.20 -0.52 -0.65
C PHE A 130 45.71 -1.04 0.71
N GLY A 131 45.52 -2.35 0.87
CA GLY A 131 45.02 -2.95 2.11
C GLY A 131 43.53 -2.72 2.33
N VAL A 132 42.78 -2.90 1.24
CA VAL A 132 41.31 -2.93 1.17
C VAL A 132 40.86 -4.29 0.61
N THR A 133 39.56 -4.54 0.45
CA THR A 133 39.06 -5.73 -0.25
C THR A 133 38.87 -5.45 -1.74
N ALA A 134 38.83 -6.49 -2.59
CA ALA A 134 38.49 -6.31 -4.00
C ALA A 134 37.05 -5.81 -4.22
N SER A 135 36.15 -5.99 -3.25
CA SER A 135 34.83 -5.35 -3.28
C SER A 135 34.93 -3.82 -3.17
N VAL A 136 35.74 -3.32 -2.22
CA VAL A 136 36.00 -1.87 -2.08
C VAL A 136 36.67 -1.29 -3.35
N VAL A 137 37.53 -2.07 -4.04
CA VAL A 137 38.05 -1.66 -5.35
C VAL A 137 36.93 -1.54 -6.38
N LYS A 138 36.06 -2.55 -6.54
CA LYS A 138 34.92 -2.50 -7.47
C LYS A 138 33.98 -1.33 -7.19
N GLN A 139 33.62 -1.09 -5.94
CA GLN A 139 32.76 0.02 -5.53
C GLN A 139 33.36 1.38 -5.93
N ARG A 140 34.67 1.58 -5.75
CA ARG A 140 35.38 2.81 -6.15
C ARG A 140 35.43 3.00 -7.67
N LEU A 141 35.62 1.91 -8.42
CA LEU A 141 35.57 1.93 -9.89
C LEU A 141 34.18 2.29 -10.40
N LYS A 142 33.13 1.72 -9.79
CA LYS A 142 31.74 2.00 -10.15
C LYS A 142 31.33 3.45 -9.83
N LEU A 143 31.79 4.01 -8.71
CA LEU A 143 31.62 5.43 -8.39
C LEU A 143 32.39 6.36 -9.36
N ALA A 144 33.55 5.95 -9.87
CA ALA A 144 34.30 6.67 -10.90
C ALA A 144 33.66 6.59 -12.31
N ALA A 145 32.65 5.75 -12.51
CA ALA A 145 31.98 5.53 -13.79
C ALA A 145 30.61 6.23 -13.90
N VAL A 146 30.16 6.93 -12.86
CA VAL A 146 28.99 7.83 -12.90
C VAL A 146 29.25 8.99 -13.88
N SER A 147 28.19 9.55 -14.47
CA SER A 147 28.24 10.69 -15.40
C SER A 147 29.25 11.75 -14.93
N PRO A 148 30.14 12.25 -15.82
CA PRO A 148 31.07 13.35 -15.51
C PRO A 148 30.36 14.58 -14.93
N THR A 149 29.15 14.90 -15.42
CA THR A 149 28.33 16.02 -14.96
C THR A 149 27.96 15.88 -13.48
N LEU A 150 27.47 14.70 -13.08
CA LEU A 150 27.11 14.41 -11.69
C LEU A 150 28.35 14.24 -10.79
N PHE A 151 29.45 13.72 -11.35
CA PHE A 151 30.71 13.57 -10.65
C PHE A 151 31.38 14.93 -10.36
N ASP A 152 31.20 15.93 -11.23
CA ASP A 152 31.63 17.31 -10.97
C ASP A 152 30.70 18.03 -9.98
N LEU A 153 29.39 17.75 -9.97
CA LEU A 153 28.49 18.21 -8.89
C LEU A 153 28.83 17.59 -7.52
N TYR A 154 29.36 16.36 -7.50
CA TYR A 154 29.93 15.77 -6.28
C TYR A 154 31.26 16.44 -5.85
N ARG A 155 32.01 17.06 -6.78
CA ARG A 155 33.21 17.86 -6.45
C ARG A 155 32.89 19.26 -5.93
N SER A 156 31.75 19.85 -6.33
CA SER A 156 31.29 21.15 -5.81
C SER A 156 30.52 21.04 -4.49
N GLU A 157 30.41 19.83 -3.92
CA GLU A 157 29.62 19.49 -2.73
C GLU A 157 28.09 19.72 -2.92
N GLU A 158 27.62 19.83 -4.16
CA GLU A 158 26.18 19.93 -4.51
C GLU A 158 25.47 18.57 -4.49
N ILE A 159 26.22 17.47 -4.66
CA ILE A 159 25.78 16.08 -4.49
C ILE A 159 26.56 15.46 -3.32
N ASN A 160 25.89 14.70 -2.46
CA ASN A 160 26.55 13.94 -1.38
C ASN A 160 26.89 12.49 -1.80
N LEU A 161 27.67 11.77 -0.98
CA LEU A 161 28.14 10.42 -1.33
C LEU A 161 27.01 9.41 -1.52
N ASP A 162 25.96 9.47 -0.70
CA ASP A 162 24.83 8.53 -0.76
C ASP A 162 23.97 8.77 -2.01
N GLN A 163 23.83 10.04 -2.43
CA GLN A 163 23.26 10.41 -3.73
C GLN A 163 24.15 9.96 -4.89
N LEU A 164 25.47 10.13 -4.82
CA LEU A 164 26.40 9.63 -5.86
C LEU A 164 26.31 8.10 -6.00
N MET A 165 26.19 7.39 -4.88
CA MET A 165 25.96 5.93 -4.86
C MET A 165 24.64 5.54 -5.55
N ALA A 166 23.57 6.32 -5.39
CA ALA A 166 22.28 6.04 -6.02
C ALA A 166 22.35 5.95 -7.57
N PHE A 167 23.18 6.78 -8.21
CA PHE A 167 23.37 6.74 -9.67
C PHE A 167 24.04 5.46 -10.18
N THR A 168 24.76 4.74 -9.33
CA THR A 168 25.48 3.51 -9.73
C THR A 168 24.57 2.33 -10.08
N VAL A 169 23.25 2.44 -9.86
CA VAL A 169 22.28 1.43 -10.33
C VAL A 169 22.17 1.39 -11.86
N SER A 170 22.54 2.46 -12.56
CA SER A 170 22.67 2.50 -14.02
C SER A 170 24.12 2.75 -14.46
N ASP A 171 24.46 2.37 -15.69
CA ASP A 171 25.67 2.83 -16.40
C ASP A 171 25.33 3.83 -17.53
N ASP A 172 24.05 4.12 -17.76
CA ASP A 172 23.58 5.12 -18.72
C ASP A 172 23.66 6.54 -18.12
N HIS A 173 24.57 7.35 -18.65
CA HIS A 173 24.79 8.74 -18.22
C HIS A 173 23.61 9.68 -18.54
N GLU A 174 22.87 9.44 -19.63
CA GLU A 174 21.70 10.26 -19.96
C GLU A 174 20.55 9.93 -19.01
N ALA A 175 20.34 8.65 -18.66
CA ALA A 175 19.37 8.26 -17.63
C ALA A 175 19.74 8.83 -16.24
N GLN A 176 21.03 8.75 -15.86
CA GLN A 176 21.55 9.32 -14.60
C GLN A 176 21.29 10.84 -14.52
N GLU A 177 21.65 11.60 -15.55
CA GLU A 177 21.45 13.05 -15.56
C GLU A 177 19.97 13.42 -15.56
N ASN A 178 19.13 12.72 -16.33
CA ASN A 178 17.68 12.92 -16.31
C ASN A 178 17.06 12.65 -14.93
N ALA A 179 17.53 11.63 -14.20
CA ALA A 179 17.05 11.34 -12.85
C ALA A 179 17.44 12.43 -11.83
N TRP A 180 18.55 13.14 -12.04
CA TRP A 180 18.91 14.29 -11.19
C TRP A 180 18.14 15.55 -11.58
N PHE A 181 18.24 16.00 -12.84
CA PHE A 181 17.77 17.33 -13.25
C PHE A 181 16.25 17.44 -13.37
N ASN A 182 15.52 16.35 -13.65
CA ASN A 182 14.06 16.38 -13.72
C ASN A 182 13.37 16.20 -12.36
N LEU A 183 14.07 15.66 -11.33
CA LEU A 183 13.56 15.64 -9.97
C LEU A 183 13.66 17.04 -9.33
N PRO A 184 12.59 17.54 -8.66
CA PRO A 184 12.69 18.71 -7.79
C PRO A 184 13.71 18.49 -6.67
N ASP A 185 14.39 19.55 -6.22
CA ASP A 185 15.46 19.48 -5.21
C ASP A 185 15.07 18.69 -3.94
N TRP A 186 13.82 18.85 -3.49
CA TRP A 186 13.26 18.19 -2.30
C TRP A 186 12.91 16.69 -2.51
N GLN A 187 13.03 16.17 -3.73
CA GLN A 187 12.84 14.75 -4.07
C GLN A 187 14.15 14.04 -4.45
N ARG A 188 15.30 14.72 -4.40
CA ARG A 188 16.62 14.15 -4.76
C ARG A 188 17.24 13.30 -3.63
N GLU A 189 16.42 12.49 -2.98
CA GLU A 189 16.86 11.51 -1.98
C GLU A 189 17.35 10.22 -2.66
N PRO A 190 18.34 9.49 -2.09
CA PRO A 190 18.93 8.31 -2.73
C PRO A 190 17.91 7.23 -3.12
N THR A 191 16.83 7.06 -2.35
CA THR A 191 15.73 6.13 -2.64
C THR A 191 14.97 6.53 -3.90
N GLN A 192 14.58 7.80 -4.02
CA GLN A 192 13.84 8.31 -5.17
C GLN A 192 14.72 8.42 -6.42
N ILE A 193 16.02 8.73 -6.28
CA ILE A 193 16.98 8.67 -7.39
C ILE A 193 17.09 7.24 -7.93
N ARG A 194 17.32 6.24 -7.06
CA ARG A 194 17.36 4.82 -7.49
C ARG A 194 16.04 4.41 -8.14
N ARG A 195 14.90 4.72 -7.51
CA ARG A 195 13.57 4.47 -8.06
C ARG A 195 13.38 5.07 -9.47
N THR A 196 13.79 6.32 -9.69
CA THR A 196 13.63 6.99 -11.01
C THR A 196 14.50 6.33 -12.09
N LEU A 197 15.63 5.72 -11.70
CA LEU A 197 16.47 4.91 -12.60
C LEU A 197 15.92 3.50 -12.82
N THR A 198 15.24 2.91 -11.82
CA THR A 198 14.67 1.57 -11.90
C THR A 198 13.22 1.53 -12.39
N GLU A 199 12.50 2.66 -12.49
CA GLU A 199 11.15 2.73 -13.06
C GLU A 199 11.09 2.38 -14.57
N ALA A 200 12.23 2.34 -15.26
CA ALA A 200 12.38 1.80 -16.61
C ALA A 200 12.83 0.32 -16.67
N HIS A 201 13.13 -0.29 -15.51
CA HIS A 201 13.70 -1.61 -15.35
C HIS A 201 12.73 -2.55 -14.63
N VAL A 202 12.89 -3.87 -14.80
CA VAL A 202 12.03 -4.86 -14.14
C VAL A 202 12.82 -5.57 -13.04
N GLU A 203 12.27 -5.67 -11.83
CA GLU A 203 12.93 -6.36 -10.71
C GLU A 203 13.02 -7.88 -10.96
N ALA A 204 14.08 -8.52 -10.47
CA ALA A 204 14.35 -9.94 -10.74
C ALA A 204 13.40 -10.92 -10.02
N ASP A 205 12.52 -10.44 -9.14
CA ASP A 205 11.44 -11.17 -8.49
C ASP A 205 10.04 -10.88 -9.08
N ASP A 206 9.94 -9.97 -10.07
CA ASP A 206 8.68 -9.66 -10.78
C ASP A 206 8.01 -10.93 -11.35
N ALA A 207 6.69 -11.02 -11.27
CA ALA A 207 5.93 -12.21 -11.68
C ALA A 207 6.19 -12.62 -13.15
N ARG A 208 6.51 -11.69 -14.04
CA ARG A 208 6.94 -11.94 -15.43
C ARG A 208 8.30 -12.64 -15.49
N VAL A 209 9.21 -12.28 -14.60
CA VAL A 209 10.54 -12.89 -14.46
C VAL A 209 10.46 -14.26 -13.80
N GLN A 210 9.55 -14.45 -12.83
CA GLN A 210 9.23 -15.77 -12.28
C GLN A 210 8.63 -16.70 -13.35
N PHE A 211 7.68 -16.19 -14.17
CA PHE A 211 7.04 -16.95 -15.24
C PHE A 211 8.00 -17.35 -16.37
N VAL A 212 8.83 -16.43 -16.86
CA VAL A 212 9.84 -16.73 -17.90
C VAL A 212 11.01 -17.54 -17.34
N GLY A 213 11.38 -17.30 -16.09
CA GLY A 213 12.55 -17.87 -15.44
C GLY A 213 13.84 -17.13 -15.82
N LEU A 214 14.58 -16.67 -14.81
CA LEU A 214 15.89 -16.01 -14.97
C LEU A 214 16.85 -16.74 -15.93
N PRO A 215 17.01 -18.09 -15.90
CA PRO A 215 17.89 -18.78 -16.83
C PRO A 215 17.47 -18.65 -18.30
N ALA A 216 16.18 -18.56 -18.61
CA ALA A 216 15.67 -18.43 -19.97
C ALA A 216 15.83 -17.00 -20.51
N TYR A 217 15.60 -15.99 -19.67
CA TYR A 217 15.90 -14.59 -20.01
C TYR A 217 17.40 -14.37 -20.30
N LEU A 218 18.29 -14.91 -19.46
CA LEU A 218 19.74 -14.88 -19.69
C LEU A 218 20.14 -15.63 -20.97
N ALA A 219 19.58 -16.83 -21.20
CA ALA A 219 19.85 -17.61 -22.42
C ALA A 219 19.34 -16.94 -23.71
N ALA A 220 18.36 -16.04 -23.60
CA ALA A 220 17.85 -15.23 -24.70
C ALA A 220 18.65 -13.94 -24.95
N GLY A 221 19.77 -13.73 -24.24
CA GLY A 221 20.63 -12.55 -24.37
C GLY A 221 20.23 -11.36 -23.49
N GLY A 222 19.44 -11.59 -22.44
CA GLY A 222 19.13 -10.57 -21.43
C GLY A 222 20.23 -10.42 -20.39
N GLU A 223 20.39 -9.21 -19.86
CA GLU A 223 21.35 -8.91 -18.78
C GLU A 223 20.64 -8.46 -17.50
N ILE A 224 21.33 -8.59 -16.37
CA ILE A 224 20.85 -8.24 -15.03
C ILE A 224 21.92 -7.38 -14.35
N VAL A 225 21.55 -6.15 -13.98
CA VAL A 225 22.37 -5.29 -13.12
C VAL A 225 22.00 -5.56 -11.67
N ARG A 226 23.00 -5.69 -10.80
CA ARG A 226 22.81 -5.81 -9.36
C ARG A 226 23.40 -4.59 -8.68
N ASP A 227 22.67 -4.02 -7.72
CA ASP A 227 23.25 -3.05 -6.81
C ASP A 227 24.43 -3.72 -6.07
N LEU A 228 25.57 -3.03 -5.99
CA LEU A 228 26.80 -3.53 -5.36
C LEU A 228 26.95 -3.04 -3.90
N PHE A 229 25.92 -2.37 -3.38
CA PHE A 229 25.85 -1.83 -2.03
C PHE A 229 24.74 -2.48 -1.18
N GLU A 230 23.83 -3.24 -1.77
CA GLU A 230 22.80 -4.02 -1.07
C GLU A 230 23.01 -5.53 -1.27
N THR A 231 22.87 -6.31 -0.19
CA THR A 231 23.16 -7.75 -0.18
C THR A 231 21.96 -8.64 -0.52
N ASP A 232 20.76 -8.08 -0.44
CA ASP A 232 19.52 -8.86 -0.30
C ASP A 232 18.61 -8.79 -1.55
N HIS A 233 18.85 -7.83 -2.47
CA HIS A 233 18.13 -7.71 -3.74
C HIS A 233 18.75 -8.58 -4.86
N ALA A 234 17.89 -9.25 -5.64
CA ALA A 234 18.31 -10.16 -6.71
C ALA A 234 18.86 -9.45 -7.97
N GLY A 235 18.52 -8.18 -8.16
CA GLY A 235 18.92 -7.31 -9.27
C GLY A 235 17.75 -6.84 -10.14
N TYR A 236 18.07 -6.03 -11.15
CA TYR A 236 17.15 -5.44 -12.13
C TYR A 236 17.51 -5.91 -13.55
N LEU A 237 16.50 -6.22 -14.36
CA LEU A 237 16.65 -6.65 -15.75
C LEU A 237 16.78 -5.43 -16.68
N THR A 238 17.84 -5.37 -17.47
CA THR A 238 18.14 -4.25 -18.38
C THR A 238 17.28 -4.21 -19.65
N ASN A 239 16.56 -5.30 -19.97
CA ASN A 239 15.84 -5.43 -21.23
C ASN A 239 14.39 -5.88 -21.02
N ALA A 240 13.55 -4.94 -20.55
CA ALA A 240 12.11 -5.15 -20.39
C ALA A 240 11.41 -5.54 -21.71
N ALA A 241 11.90 -5.08 -22.86
CA ALA A 241 11.35 -5.46 -24.17
C ALA A 241 11.59 -6.95 -24.50
N LEU A 242 12.79 -7.47 -24.18
CA LEU A 242 13.10 -8.89 -24.29
C LEU A 242 12.24 -9.74 -23.32
N LEU A 243 12.08 -9.29 -22.08
CA LEU A 243 11.21 -9.95 -21.11
C LEU A 243 9.77 -10.02 -21.63
N ASN A 244 9.20 -8.89 -22.06
CA ASN A 244 7.83 -8.82 -22.59
C ASN A 244 7.63 -9.71 -23.82
N ARG A 245 8.65 -9.84 -24.69
CA ARG A 245 8.62 -10.81 -25.80
C ARG A 245 8.53 -12.25 -25.30
N LEU A 246 9.39 -12.64 -24.34
CA LEU A 246 9.41 -14.00 -23.79
C LEU A 246 8.12 -14.33 -23.02
N VAL A 247 7.57 -13.37 -22.28
CA VAL A 247 6.24 -13.46 -21.65
C VAL A 247 5.17 -13.72 -22.70
N SER A 248 5.14 -12.91 -23.78
CA SER A 248 4.16 -13.05 -24.86
C SER A 248 4.27 -14.42 -25.56
N GLU A 249 5.49 -14.89 -25.83
CA GLU A 249 5.76 -16.21 -26.42
C GLU A 249 5.43 -17.39 -25.48
N GLY A 250 5.49 -17.19 -24.17
CA GLY A 250 5.06 -18.13 -23.15
C GLY A 250 3.53 -18.22 -23.08
N LEU A 251 2.87 -17.09 -22.78
CA LEU A 251 1.41 -17.03 -22.63
C LEU A 251 0.68 -17.42 -23.92
N SER A 252 1.24 -17.16 -25.10
CA SER A 252 0.67 -17.61 -26.38
C SER A 252 0.62 -19.14 -26.51
N LYS A 253 1.56 -19.88 -25.91
CA LYS A 253 1.55 -21.36 -25.93
C LYS A 253 0.47 -21.90 -25.02
N GLU A 254 0.27 -21.28 -23.86
CA GLU A 254 -0.79 -21.68 -22.92
C GLU A 254 -2.19 -21.29 -23.44
N ALA A 255 -2.35 -20.10 -24.01
CA ALA A 255 -3.56 -19.68 -24.70
C ALA A 255 -3.93 -20.62 -25.86
N ALA A 256 -2.95 -21.13 -26.61
CA ALA A 256 -3.20 -22.13 -27.65
C ALA A 256 -3.72 -23.48 -27.09
N LYS A 257 -3.29 -23.91 -25.90
CA LYS A 257 -3.87 -25.08 -25.22
C LYS A 257 -5.31 -24.81 -24.78
N VAL A 258 -5.55 -23.68 -24.13
CA VAL A 258 -6.90 -23.28 -23.67
C VAL A 258 -7.84 -23.14 -24.87
N GLN A 259 -7.39 -22.56 -25.99
CA GLN A 259 -8.21 -22.44 -27.19
C GLN A 259 -8.62 -23.80 -27.79
N ALA A 260 -7.81 -24.85 -27.58
CA ALA A 260 -8.15 -26.22 -27.95
C ALA A 260 -9.17 -26.90 -27.00
N GLU A 261 -9.46 -26.32 -25.83
CA GLU A 261 -10.55 -26.77 -24.95
C GLU A 261 -11.95 -26.42 -25.50
N GLY A 262 -12.04 -25.58 -26.54
CA GLY A 262 -13.28 -25.22 -27.24
C GLY A 262 -13.93 -23.90 -26.81
N TRP A 263 -13.26 -23.04 -26.03
CA TRP A 263 -13.77 -21.73 -25.62
C TRP A 263 -14.01 -20.80 -26.81
N ARG A 264 -15.09 -20.00 -26.76
CA ARG A 264 -15.49 -19.06 -27.82
C ARG A 264 -14.39 -18.05 -28.16
N TRP A 265 -13.66 -17.59 -27.16
CA TRP A 265 -12.49 -16.74 -27.29
C TRP A 265 -11.50 -17.04 -26.17
N VAL A 266 -10.21 -16.85 -26.45
CA VAL A 266 -9.14 -16.86 -25.44
C VAL A 266 -8.32 -15.58 -25.59
N GLU A 267 -8.08 -14.90 -24.48
CA GLU A 267 -7.36 -13.63 -24.42
C GLU A 267 -6.12 -13.75 -23.52
N ILE A 268 -5.08 -12.98 -23.82
CA ILE A 268 -3.84 -12.94 -23.06
C ILE A 268 -3.75 -11.58 -22.36
N ALA A 269 -3.83 -11.58 -21.04
CA ALA A 269 -3.65 -10.39 -20.21
C ALA A 269 -2.50 -10.68 -19.22
N PRO A 270 -1.25 -10.26 -19.50
CA PRO A 270 -0.11 -10.58 -18.63
C PRO A 270 -0.28 -10.07 -17.19
N GLU A 271 -0.96 -8.93 -17.07
CA GLU A 271 -1.45 -8.32 -15.84
C GLU A 271 -2.98 -8.23 -15.94
N LEU A 272 -3.71 -8.68 -14.91
CA LEU A 272 -5.17 -8.72 -14.89
C LEU A 272 -5.68 -8.13 -13.56
N ASP A 273 -6.08 -6.86 -13.59
CA ASP A 273 -6.63 -6.19 -12.42
C ASP A 273 -8.10 -6.58 -12.13
N TRP A 274 -8.55 -6.25 -10.92
CA TRP A 274 -9.87 -6.65 -10.43
C TRP A 274 -11.04 -5.84 -11.00
N GLU A 275 -10.81 -4.61 -11.48
CA GLU A 275 -11.85 -3.81 -12.15
C GLU A 275 -12.08 -4.33 -13.58
N THR A 276 -10.98 -4.63 -14.31
CA THR A 276 -11.00 -5.34 -15.59
C THR A 276 -11.70 -6.69 -15.47
N LEU A 277 -11.34 -7.52 -14.47
CA LEU A 277 -12.00 -8.81 -14.25
C LEU A 277 -13.51 -8.65 -13.95
N ARG A 278 -13.92 -7.64 -13.18
CA ARG A 278 -15.35 -7.36 -12.90
C ARG A 278 -16.12 -6.73 -14.09
N SER A 279 -15.47 -6.39 -15.20
CA SER A 279 -16.16 -5.99 -16.44
C SER A 279 -16.79 -7.18 -17.18
N TYR A 280 -16.25 -8.38 -16.95
CA TYR A 280 -16.77 -9.65 -17.44
C TYR A 280 -17.85 -10.20 -16.52
N ASN A 281 -18.73 -11.05 -17.06
CA ASN A 281 -19.76 -11.73 -16.30
C ASN A 281 -19.29 -13.18 -16.18
N ARG A 282 -19.09 -13.70 -14.96
CA ARG A 282 -18.78 -15.12 -14.80
C ARG A 282 -20.02 -15.98 -15.07
N MET A 283 -19.75 -17.11 -15.69
CA MET A 283 -20.47 -18.37 -15.49
C MET A 283 -19.66 -19.19 -14.49
N GLU A 284 -20.31 -20.07 -13.74
CA GLU A 284 -19.65 -21.05 -12.87
C GLU A 284 -19.76 -22.43 -13.52
N PRO A 285 -18.81 -23.36 -13.30
CA PRO A 285 -18.87 -24.71 -13.85
C PRO A 285 -20.05 -25.51 -13.26
N GLN A 286 -20.59 -26.44 -14.04
CA GLN A 286 -21.69 -27.30 -13.61
C GLN A 286 -21.15 -28.52 -12.87
N GLU A 287 -21.60 -28.72 -11.63
CA GLU A 287 -21.26 -29.86 -10.80
C GLU A 287 -21.95 -31.13 -11.32
N THR A 288 -21.17 -32.13 -11.72
CA THR A 288 -21.70 -33.43 -12.17
C THR A 288 -21.95 -34.38 -10.98
N PRO A 289 -22.98 -35.24 -11.02
CA PRO A 289 -23.19 -36.26 -10.00
C PRO A 289 -21.94 -37.15 -9.84
N ALA A 290 -21.51 -37.38 -8.60
CA ALA A 290 -20.32 -38.19 -8.34
C ALA A 290 -20.44 -39.59 -8.96
N THR A 291 -19.40 -40.06 -9.65
CA THR A 291 -19.39 -41.43 -10.15
C THR A 291 -19.46 -42.42 -8.98
N ALA A 292 -20.01 -43.63 -9.19
CA ALA A 292 -20.08 -44.66 -8.14
C ALA A 292 -18.70 -45.08 -7.56
N LYS A 293 -17.58 -44.70 -8.22
CA LYS A 293 -16.24 -44.77 -7.64
C LYS A 293 -15.96 -43.57 -6.73
N GLN A 294 -16.14 -42.34 -7.22
CA GLN A 294 -15.90 -41.10 -6.46
C GLN A 294 -16.80 -41.00 -5.23
N GLN A 295 -18.09 -41.34 -5.33
CA GLN A 295 -18.99 -41.36 -4.17
C GLN A 295 -18.47 -42.31 -3.10
N LYS A 296 -18.07 -43.53 -3.47
CA LYS A 296 -17.49 -44.51 -2.54
C LYS A 296 -16.12 -44.08 -1.97
N GLU A 297 -15.40 -43.20 -2.68
CA GLU A 297 -14.15 -42.59 -2.22
C GLU A 297 -14.45 -41.48 -1.19
N LEU A 298 -15.43 -40.62 -1.46
CA LEU A 298 -15.98 -39.62 -0.53
C LEU A 298 -16.58 -40.25 0.73
N ASP A 299 -17.52 -41.20 0.60
CA ASP A 299 -18.18 -41.91 1.70
C ASP A 299 -17.15 -42.51 2.68
N ARG A 300 -16.01 -43.00 2.14
CA ARG A 300 -14.89 -43.48 2.96
C ARG A 300 -14.14 -42.31 3.59
N LEU A 301 -13.72 -41.31 2.81
CA LEU A 301 -12.89 -40.21 3.27
C LEU A 301 -13.59 -39.39 4.35
N THR A 302 -14.87 -39.06 4.18
CA THR A 302 -15.69 -38.39 5.22
C THR A 302 -15.75 -39.24 6.49
N ALA A 303 -16.08 -40.53 6.39
CA ALA A 303 -16.11 -41.42 7.56
C ALA A 303 -14.73 -41.68 8.21
N GLU A 304 -13.63 -41.47 7.47
CA GLU A 304 -12.26 -41.50 7.99
C GLU A 304 -11.90 -40.17 8.67
N ASN A 305 -12.40 -39.03 8.17
CA ASN A 305 -12.26 -37.71 8.79
C ASN A 305 -13.08 -37.59 10.09
N ASP A 306 -14.39 -37.85 10.02
CA ASP A 306 -15.32 -37.80 11.16
C ASP A 306 -14.80 -38.62 12.34
N ARG A 307 -14.25 -39.80 12.04
CA ARG A 307 -13.64 -40.66 13.06
C ARG A 307 -12.35 -40.08 13.65
N LEU A 308 -11.46 -39.49 12.85
CA LEU A 308 -10.24 -38.87 13.38
C LEU A 308 -10.57 -37.64 14.25
N VAL A 309 -11.60 -36.88 13.87
CA VAL A 309 -12.12 -35.75 14.66
C VAL A 309 -12.77 -36.25 15.96
N GLU A 310 -13.57 -37.32 15.95
CA GLU A 310 -14.20 -37.90 17.15
C GLU A 310 -13.19 -38.61 18.08
N GLU A 311 -12.17 -39.30 17.53
CA GLU A 311 -11.19 -40.07 18.30
C GLU A 311 -10.06 -39.20 18.90
N HIS A 312 -9.86 -37.97 18.40
CA HIS A 312 -8.77 -37.08 18.83
C HIS A 312 -9.16 -35.64 19.22
N GLY A 313 -10.19 -35.04 18.62
CA GLY A 313 -10.69 -33.70 18.98
C GLY A 313 -9.60 -32.61 19.03
N GLU A 314 -9.64 -31.78 20.07
CA GLU A 314 -8.65 -30.71 20.32
C GLU A 314 -7.27 -31.24 20.77
N ASP A 315 -7.16 -32.50 21.20
CA ASP A 315 -5.93 -33.15 21.68
C ASP A 315 -5.14 -33.88 20.55
N ALA A 316 -5.50 -33.67 19.28
CA ALA A 316 -4.88 -34.32 18.13
C ALA A 316 -3.38 -33.99 17.98
N THR A 317 -2.58 -35.00 17.57
CA THR A 317 -1.14 -34.79 17.33
C THR A 317 -0.90 -34.13 15.96
N PRO A 318 0.27 -33.50 15.72
CA PRO A 318 0.59 -32.91 14.41
C PRO A 318 0.50 -33.90 13.25
N GLU A 319 0.77 -35.19 13.49
CA GLU A 319 0.62 -36.25 12.50
C GLU A 319 -0.84 -36.57 12.17
N VAL A 320 -1.75 -36.44 13.15
CA VAL A 320 -3.21 -36.58 12.96
C VAL A 320 -3.77 -35.38 12.20
N PHE A 321 -3.40 -34.16 12.57
CA PHE A 321 -3.77 -32.96 11.81
C PHE A 321 -3.30 -33.05 10.36
N ALA A 322 -2.05 -33.45 10.12
CA ALA A 322 -1.51 -33.68 8.78
C ALA A 322 -2.07 -34.94 8.07
N GLN A 323 -2.99 -35.69 8.70
CA GLN A 323 -3.78 -36.73 8.04
C GLN A 323 -5.19 -36.23 7.71
N ILE A 324 -5.83 -35.48 8.60
CA ILE A 324 -7.10 -34.76 8.39
C ILE A 324 -6.96 -33.82 7.18
N GLU A 325 -5.94 -32.96 7.17
CA GLU A 325 -5.63 -32.02 6.08
C GLU A 325 -5.59 -32.72 4.71
N LYS A 326 -4.95 -33.90 4.61
CA LYS A 326 -4.86 -34.67 3.36
C LYS A 326 -6.14 -35.38 2.96
N ILE A 327 -7.03 -35.66 3.92
CA ILE A 327 -8.35 -36.21 3.67
C ILE A 327 -9.26 -35.11 3.13
N GLU A 328 -9.20 -33.91 3.72
CA GLU A 328 -9.94 -32.72 3.30
C GLU A 328 -9.48 -32.22 1.92
N GLU A 329 -8.17 -32.09 1.67
CA GLU A 329 -7.57 -31.84 0.35
C GLU A 329 -8.11 -32.83 -0.70
N ARG A 330 -8.25 -34.12 -0.35
CA ARG A 330 -8.72 -35.14 -1.29
C ARG A 330 -10.23 -35.08 -1.51
N ILE A 331 -11.02 -34.72 -0.50
CA ILE A 331 -12.47 -34.47 -0.63
C ILE A 331 -12.70 -33.26 -1.55
N GLU A 332 -11.99 -32.15 -1.33
CA GLU A 332 -12.06 -30.95 -2.17
C GLU A 332 -11.65 -31.26 -3.61
N ALA A 333 -10.54 -31.98 -3.82
CA ALA A 333 -10.11 -32.40 -5.16
C ALA A 333 -11.12 -33.31 -5.88
N ILE A 334 -11.89 -34.15 -5.17
CA ILE A 334 -12.99 -34.93 -5.77
C ILE A 334 -14.20 -34.03 -6.11
N GLY A 335 -14.39 -32.93 -5.36
CA GLY A 335 -15.29 -31.84 -5.75
C GLY A 335 -14.86 -31.18 -7.06
N GLU A 336 -13.61 -30.75 -7.16
CA GLU A 336 -13.04 -30.16 -8.39
C GLU A 336 -13.11 -31.11 -9.59
N GLU A 337 -12.79 -32.41 -9.41
CA GLU A 337 -12.91 -33.45 -10.44
C GLU A 337 -14.32 -33.54 -11.05
N ARG A 338 -15.35 -33.05 -10.36
CA ARG A 338 -16.76 -33.10 -10.79
C ARG A 338 -17.25 -31.79 -11.42
N LEU A 339 -16.48 -30.71 -11.36
CA LEU A 339 -16.81 -29.43 -11.98
C LEU A 339 -16.53 -29.49 -13.49
N THR A 340 -17.58 -29.36 -14.31
CA THR A 340 -17.46 -29.49 -15.77
C THR A 340 -18.07 -28.30 -16.51
N TRP A 341 -17.61 -28.10 -17.75
CA TRP A 341 -18.09 -27.04 -18.63
C TRP A 341 -18.74 -27.66 -19.86
N THR A 342 -20.01 -27.38 -20.10
CA THR A 342 -20.74 -27.92 -21.26
C THR A 342 -20.22 -27.30 -22.56
N PRO A 343 -20.40 -27.97 -23.72
CA PRO A 343 -20.17 -27.36 -25.03
C PRO A 343 -20.92 -26.03 -25.21
N GLU A 344 -22.12 -25.94 -24.66
CA GLU A 344 -23.00 -24.77 -24.67
C GLU A 344 -22.41 -23.60 -23.85
N ASP A 345 -21.91 -23.86 -22.63
CA ASP A 345 -21.24 -22.84 -21.80
C ASP A 345 -20.02 -22.26 -22.52
N LYS A 346 -19.19 -23.14 -23.11
CA LYS A 346 -17.99 -22.78 -23.87
C LYS A 346 -18.29 -22.03 -25.16
N ALA A 347 -19.47 -22.24 -25.75
CA ALA A 347 -19.92 -21.53 -26.96
C ALA A 347 -20.36 -20.08 -26.69
N VAL A 348 -20.69 -19.72 -25.44
CA VAL A 348 -21.10 -18.35 -25.06
C VAL A 348 -20.07 -17.60 -24.20
N SER A 349 -19.11 -18.30 -23.61
CA SER A 349 -18.06 -17.74 -22.75
C SER A 349 -16.64 -18.03 -23.27
N GLY A 350 -15.67 -17.26 -22.78
CA GLY A 350 -14.25 -17.40 -23.09
C GLY A 350 -13.38 -17.52 -21.85
N ALA A 351 -12.06 -17.42 -22.06
CA ALA A 351 -11.08 -17.51 -21.00
C ALA A 351 -9.96 -16.45 -21.14
N ILE A 352 -9.45 -15.97 -20.00
CA ILE A 352 -8.25 -15.11 -19.94
C ILE A 352 -7.09 -15.92 -19.37
N VAL A 353 -5.96 -15.89 -20.08
CA VAL A 353 -4.67 -16.43 -19.61
C VAL A 353 -3.83 -15.27 -19.09
N THR A 354 -3.50 -15.32 -17.79
CA THR A 354 -2.77 -14.29 -17.04
C THR A 354 -1.61 -14.90 -16.26
N ILE A 355 -0.68 -14.07 -15.84
CA ILE A 355 0.32 -14.46 -14.83
C ILE A 355 -0.35 -14.43 -13.44
N GLY A 356 0.11 -15.27 -12.53
CA GLY A 356 -0.22 -15.28 -11.11
C GLY A 356 0.99 -15.68 -10.26
N GLY A 357 0.88 -15.57 -8.94
CA GLY A 357 2.01 -15.73 -8.00
C GLY A 357 2.70 -17.12 -7.93
N ALA A 358 2.31 -18.06 -8.79
CA ALA A 358 2.94 -19.39 -8.92
C ALA A 358 3.12 -19.83 -10.40
N GLY A 359 2.98 -18.91 -11.37
CA GLY A 359 3.07 -19.22 -12.80
C GLY A 359 1.87 -18.69 -13.60
N VAL A 360 1.24 -19.56 -14.39
CA VAL A 360 0.10 -19.19 -15.26
C VAL A 360 -1.22 -19.48 -14.57
N ARG A 361 -2.10 -18.48 -14.54
CA ARG A 361 -3.48 -18.54 -14.04
C ARG A 361 -4.43 -18.40 -15.24
N ILE A 362 -5.50 -19.20 -15.25
CA ILE A 362 -6.44 -19.27 -16.37
C ILE A 362 -7.86 -19.06 -15.83
N GLU A 363 -8.42 -17.87 -16.06
CA GLU A 363 -9.80 -17.53 -15.71
C GLU A 363 -10.73 -18.03 -16.81
N ARG A 364 -11.56 -19.04 -16.52
CA ARG A 364 -12.53 -19.65 -17.45
C ARG A 364 -13.95 -19.12 -17.18
N GLY A 365 -14.87 -19.32 -18.13
CA GLY A 365 -16.29 -18.97 -17.96
C GLY A 365 -16.60 -17.47 -18.07
N LEU A 366 -15.76 -16.67 -18.73
CA LEU A 366 -15.93 -15.22 -18.82
C LEU A 366 -16.81 -14.82 -20.01
N VAL A 367 -17.92 -14.11 -19.76
CA VAL A 367 -18.85 -13.63 -20.80
C VAL A 367 -18.70 -12.12 -20.98
N ARG A 368 -18.34 -11.71 -22.20
CA ARG A 368 -18.23 -10.30 -22.62
C ARG A 368 -19.59 -9.62 -22.70
N SER A 369 -19.64 -8.30 -22.59
CA SER A 369 -20.91 -7.57 -22.65
C SER A 369 -21.58 -7.58 -24.04
N GLU A 370 -20.82 -7.80 -25.12
CA GLU A 370 -21.35 -8.06 -26.47
C GLU A 370 -22.05 -9.43 -26.57
N ASP A 371 -21.53 -10.43 -25.85
CA ASP A 371 -22.00 -11.82 -25.88
C ASP A 371 -23.28 -12.06 -25.05
N LYS A 372 -23.70 -11.07 -24.25
CA LYS A 372 -24.93 -11.11 -23.45
C LYS A 372 -26.17 -11.46 -24.28
N LYS A 373 -26.24 -11.06 -25.56
CA LYS A 373 -27.36 -11.44 -26.44
C LYS A 373 -27.30 -12.90 -26.91
N ALA A 374 -26.11 -13.44 -27.14
CA ALA A 374 -25.95 -14.87 -27.44
C ALA A 374 -26.33 -15.72 -26.21
N ARG A 375 -25.90 -15.29 -25.01
CA ARG A 375 -26.35 -15.85 -23.73
C ARG A 375 -27.87 -15.82 -23.60
N LEU A 376 -28.52 -14.68 -23.89
CA LEU A 376 -29.99 -14.58 -23.86
C LEU A 376 -30.65 -15.58 -24.82
N SER A 377 -30.20 -15.71 -26.07
CA SER A 377 -30.76 -16.70 -27.02
C SER A 377 -30.52 -18.17 -26.66
N VAL A 378 -29.49 -18.47 -25.84
CA VAL A 378 -29.28 -19.82 -25.27
C VAL A 378 -30.20 -20.04 -24.07
N ILE A 379 -30.38 -19.00 -23.23
CA ILE A 379 -31.33 -19.02 -22.11
C ILE A 379 -32.78 -19.12 -22.62
N GLU A 380 -33.17 -18.47 -23.72
CA GLU A 380 -34.53 -18.52 -24.30
C GLU A 380 -34.98 -19.94 -24.72
N GLY A 381 -34.06 -20.92 -24.78
CA GLY A 381 -34.39 -22.35 -24.92
C GLY A 381 -34.88 -23.03 -23.63
N GLY A 382 -34.63 -22.44 -22.46
CA GLY A 382 -35.06 -22.89 -21.14
C GLY A 382 -35.92 -21.83 -20.44
N LYS A 383 -37.05 -22.22 -19.84
CA LYS A 383 -38.00 -21.26 -19.27
C LYS A 383 -37.34 -20.36 -18.21
N ALA A 384 -37.55 -19.05 -18.34
CA ALA A 384 -37.18 -18.04 -17.37
C ALA A 384 -38.22 -17.92 -16.23
N GLU A 385 -37.85 -17.17 -15.19
CA GLU A 385 -38.81 -16.35 -14.44
C GLU A 385 -38.12 -15.04 -14.02
N GLU A 386 -38.90 -13.96 -13.92
CA GLU A 386 -38.43 -12.57 -13.81
C GLU A 386 -39.05 -11.85 -12.60
N GLY A 387 -38.49 -10.70 -12.20
CA GLY A 387 -39.09 -9.80 -11.20
C GLY A 387 -38.93 -8.33 -11.59
N GLU A 388 -40.04 -7.61 -11.74
CA GLU A 388 -40.12 -6.16 -12.01
C GLU A 388 -40.65 -5.34 -10.80
N THR A 389 -40.70 -4.00 -10.94
CA THR A 389 -40.70 -3.01 -9.83
C THR A 389 -41.78 -1.90 -9.95
N VAL A 390 -42.26 -1.31 -8.83
CA VAL A 390 -43.04 -0.02 -8.79
C VAL A 390 -42.85 0.79 -7.46
N GLU A 391 -43.56 1.92 -7.22
CA GLU A 391 -43.13 3.06 -6.34
C GLU A 391 -44.25 3.67 -5.40
N TYR A 392 -44.37 5.03 -5.21
CA TYR A 392 -45.64 5.84 -5.17
C TYR A 392 -45.59 7.38 -4.72
N GLY A 393 -46.60 8.13 -4.14
CA GLY A 393 -46.52 9.60 -3.66
C GLY A 393 -47.51 10.16 -2.52
N SER A 394 -47.25 11.33 -1.83
CA SER A 394 -48.07 12.11 -0.75
C SER A 394 -48.27 13.63 -1.03
N PRO A 395 -49.45 14.30 -0.87
CA PRO A 395 -49.55 16.01 -1.78
C PRO A 395 -49.28 17.33 -1.09
N LEU A 396 -48.54 17.47 0.02
CA LEU A 396 -47.93 18.77 0.22
C LEU A 396 -46.66 18.72 -0.58
N SER A 397 -46.37 19.84 -1.19
CA SER A 397 -45.03 20.31 -1.39
C SER A 397 -44.06 19.73 -0.33
N ALA A 398 -43.16 18.81 -0.74
CA ALA A 398 -41.98 18.44 0.04
C ALA A 398 -41.15 19.58 0.55
N ARG A 399 -41.20 20.76 -0.10
CA ARG A 399 -40.63 21.99 0.43
C ARG A 399 -41.26 22.20 1.78
N LEU A 400 -42.58 22.32 1.85
CA LEU A 400 -43.27 22.71 3.07
C LEU A 400 -42.95 21.79 4.26
N VAL A 401 -42.79 20.47 4.10
CA VAL A 401 -42.20 19.65 5.18
C VAL A 401 -40.66 19.61 5.23
N GLU A 402 -39.88 19.72 4.16
CA GLU A 402 -38.41 20.00 4.31
C GLU A 402 -38.17 21.22 5.19
N ASP A 403 -38.91 22.28 4.89
CA ASP A 403 -38.92 23.58 5.55
C ASP A 403 -39.34 23.38 7.02
N LEU A 404 -40.47 22.70 7.31
CA LEU A 404 -40.93 22.42 8.68
C LEU A 404 -39.95 21.56 9.52
N THR A 405 -39.00 20.84 8.92
CA THR A 405 -38.42 19.65 9.58
C THR A 405 -37.03 19.74 10.12
N ALA A 406 -36.16 20.61 9.62
CA ALA A 406 -35.41 21.36 10.61
C ALA A 406 -35.70 22.84 10.68
N GLU A 407 -36.93 23.08 11.12
CA GLU A 407 -37.15 23.69 12.44
C GLU A 407 -37.07 22.69 13.66
N ARG A 408 -36.96 21.34 13.46
CA ARG A 408 -36.65 20.26 14.44
C ARG A 408 -35.16 19.92 14.77
N THR A 409 -34.29 19.47 13.84
CA THR A 409 -32.91 18.93 14.09
C THR A 409 -31.98 19.75 15.00
N ALA A 410 -32.09 21.08 15.03
CA ALA A 410 -31.35 21.91 15.98
C ALA A 410 -32.21 22.87 16.83
N ALA A 411 -33.47 22.50 17.02
CA ALA A 411 -33.98 22.39 18.39
C ALA A 411 -33.27 21.21 19.09
N LEU A 412 -33.16 20.04 18.44
CA LEU A 412 -32.48 18.84 18.97
C LEU A 412 -30.99 19.07 19.34
N ARG A 413 -30.16 19.50 18.38
CA ARG A 413 -28.77 19.93 18.63
C ARG A 413 -28.67 21.19 19.52
N ALA A 414 -29.76 21.89 19.85
CA ALA A 414 -29.75 22.92 20.90
C ALA A 414 -29.76 22.28 22.27
N SER A 415 -30.74 21.41 22.53
CA SER A 415 -30.87 20.69 23.80
C SER A 415 -29.61 19.88 24.13
N LEU A 416 -28.93 19.36 23.11
CA LEU A 416 -27.64 18.66 23.21
C LEU A 416 -26.42 19.60 23.42
N LEU A 417 -26.55 20.88 23.08
CA LEU A 417 -25.57 21.92 23.41
C LEU A 417 -25.74 22.46 24.84
N ASP A 418 -26.76 22.03 25.58
CA ASP A 418 -27.06 22.46 26.96
C ASP A 418 -27.33 21.27 27.93
N ASN A 419 -27.09 20.01 27.51
CA ASN A 419 -27.21 18.81 28.37
C ASN A 419 -25.97 17.93 28.30
N GLU A 420 -25.35 17.71 29.46
CA GLU A 420 -23.93 17.41 29.47
C GLU A 420 -23.49 16.22 30.33
N ALA A 421 -24.41 15.38 30.81
CA ALA A 421 -24.09 14.00 31.20
C ALA A 421 -24.22 13.02 30.01
N VAL A 422 -25.18 13.30 29.11
CA VAL A 422 -25.76 12.35 28.15
C VAL A 422 -24.81 11.98 27.01
N ALA A 423 -23.85 12.84 26.67
CA ALA A 423 -23.15 12.75 25.40
C ALA A 423 -21.73 12.11 25.45
N LEU A 424 -21.01 11.98 26.60
CA LEU A 424 -19.84 11.05 26.68
C LEU A 424 -20.32 9.61 26.59
N ALA A 425 -21.55 9.32 27.02
CA ALA A 425 -22.15 8.02 26.77
C ALA A 425 -22.23 7.74 25.27
N ALA A 426 -22.43 8.77 24.43
CA ALA A 426 -22.34 8.64 22.98
C ALA A 426 -20.88 8.41 22.49
N LEU A 427 -19.82 9.03 23.05
CA LEU A 427 -18.43 8.65 22.67
C LEU A 427 -18.08 7.23 23.10
N ALA A 428 -18.45 6.86 24.33
CA ALA A 428 -18.15 5.56 24.87
C ALA A 428 -18.81 4.46 24.02
N HIS A 429 -20.08 4.66 23.66
CA HIS A 429 -20.77 3.84 22.67
C HIS A 429 -20.04 3.81 21.32
N ALA A 430 -19.66 4.98 20.79
CA ALA A 430 -19.07 5.11 19.46
C ALA A 430 -17.65 4.56 19.29
N MET A 431 -16.85 4.53 20.35
CA MET A 431 -15.49 4.01 20.32
C MET A 431 -15.40 2.54 20.73
N ALA A 432 -16.46 1.96 21.30
CA ALA A 432 -16.44 0.61 21.85
C ALA A 432 -16.89 -0.48 20.86
N LEU A 433 -17.87 -0.21 19.98
CA LEU A 433 -18.41 -1.22 19.04
C LEU A 433 -17.31 -2.02 18.31
N PRO A 434 -16.40 -1.39 17.52
CA PRO A 434 -15.42 -2.12 16.72
C PRO A 434 -14.27 -2.76 17.53
N LEU A 435 -14.21 -2.57 18.85
CA LEU A 435 -13.17 -3.14 19.73
C LEU A 435 -13.63 -4.39 20.49
N PHE A 436 -14.94 -4.62 20.62
CA PHE A 436 -15.50 -5.75 21.38
C PHE A 436 -16.56 -6.54 20.62
N TYR A 437 -17.06 -6.02 19.49
CA TYR A 437 -18.00 -6.70 18.59
C TYR A 437 -17.47 -6.64 17.14
N PRO A 438 -16.44 -7.44 16.79
CA PRO A 438 -15.62 -7.27 15.56
C PRO A 438 -16.32 -7.64 14.24
N HIS A 439 -17.65 -7.69 14.22
CA HIS A 439 -18.49 -7.91 13.04
C HIS A 439 -19.56 -6.81 12.85
N GLU A 440 -19.56 -5.77 13.69
CA GLU A 440 -20.46 -4.61 13.65
C GLU A 440 -19.65 -3.33 13.39
N ASP A 441 -20.15 -2.42 12.55
CA ASP A 441 -19.36 -1.30 12.02
C ASP A 441 -19.95 0.08 12.37
N GLY A 442 -19.15 0.92 13.04
CA GLY A 442 -19.41 2.35 13.17
C GLY A 442 -20.30 2.79 14.35
N SER A 443 -20.88 4.00 14.22
CA SER A 443 -21.66 4.63 15.27
C SER A 443 -22.46 5.84 14.79
N CYS A 444 -23.42 6.25 15.63
CA CYS A 444 -23.97 7.60 15.64
C CYS A 444 -22.96 8.70 16.04
N LEU A 445 -21.64 8.52 15.84
CA LEU A 445 -20.57 9.51 16.13
C LEU A 445 -19.36 9.40 15.18
N ASP A 446 -18.99 10.55 14.60
CA ASP A 446 -18.09 10.69 13.45
C ASP A 446 -16.67 10.95 13.96
N ILE A 447 -15.88 9.88 14.06
CA ILE A 447 -14.60 9.87 14.81
C ILE A 447 -13.39 9.72 13.89
N ARG A 448 -13.48 8.92 12.82
CA ARG A 448 -12.64 9.16 11.62
C ARG A 448 -13.48 9.93 10.61
N VAL A 449 -13.71 11.20 10.96
CA VAL A 449 -14.75 12.09 10.44
C VAL A 449 -14.93 11.98 8.92
N LYS A 450 -15.99 11.29 8.48
CA LYS A 450 -16.26 10.92 7.08
C LYS A 450 -17.75 10.94 6.72
N SER A 451 -18.48 11.94 7.22
CA SER A 451 -19.79 12.30 6.68
C SER A 451 -19.83 12.26 5.14
N ARG A 452 -20.72 11.43 4.58
CA ARG A 452 -20.96 11.33 3.14
C ARG A 452 -21.55 12.65 2.64
N ASP A 453 -20.90 13.28 1.66
CA ASP A 453 -21.39 14.54 1.07
C ASP A 453 -22.72 14.34 0.32
N LEU A 454 -23.84 14.54 1.01
CA LEU A 454 -25.20 14.29 0.51
C LEU A 454 -25.57 15.12 -0.73
N ARG A 455 -24.83 16.20 -1.03
CA ARG A 455 -24.97 16.98 -2.28
C ARG A 455 -24.58 16.14 -3.51
N LYS A 456 -23.86 15.04 -3.33
CA LYS A 456 -23.55 14.03 -4.36
C LYS A 456 -24.62 12.93 -4.46
N SER A 457 -25.66 12.98 -3.64
CA SER A 457 -26.71 11.94 -3.54
C SER A 457 -28.12 12.48 -3.77
N ALA A 458 -28.42 13.75 -3.45
CA ALA A 458 -29.72 14.36 -3.73
C ALA A 458 -29.66 15.88 -3.96
N GLU A 459 -30.37 16.36 -4.99
CA GLU A 459 -30.54 17.79 -5.27
C GLU A 459 -31.45 18.47 -4.21
N ASN A 460 -31.25 19.78 -4.00
CA ASN A 460 -32.10 20.69 -3.21
C ASN A 460 -32.17 20.48 -1.68
N ILE A 461 -31.41 19.51 -1.13
CA ILE A 461 -31.36 19.13 0.30
C ILE A 461 -31.03 20.28 1.28
N THR A 462 -30.46 21.40 0.82
CA THR A 462 -30.09 22.54 1.67
C THR A 462 -31.24 23.45 2.08
N GLN A 463 -32.41 23.32 1.44
CA GLN A 463 -33.67 23.90 1.94
C GLN A 463 -34.44 22.93 2.83
N SER A 464 -33.94 21.69 3.01
CA SER A 464 -34.30 20.99 4.23
C SER A 464 -33.85 21.86 5.38
N GLY A 465 -34.82 22.24 6.20
CA GLY A 465 -34.56 22.71 7.53
C GLY A 465 -33.53 21.79 8.20
N ALA A 466 -33.59 20.46 7.97
CA ALA A 466 -32.64 19.46 8.49
C ALA A 466 -31.19 19.93 8.37
N VAL A 467 -30.84 20.57 7.25
CA VAL A 467 -29.52 21.15 6.99
C VAL A 467 -29.36 22.58 7.56
N ILE A 468 -30.39 23.44 7.47
CA ILE A 468 -30.39 24.81 8.06
C ILE A 468 -29.98 24.76 9.54
N LEU A 469 -30.67 23.92 10.32
CA LEU A 469 -30.47 23.82 11.75
C LEU A 469 -29.17 23.04 12.09
N ILE A 470 -28.73 22.10 11.23
CA ILE A 470 -27.42 21.43 11.36
C ILE A 470 -26.26 22.43 11.48
N GLU A 471 -26.19 23.44 10.59
CA GLU A 471 -25.06 24.39 10.56
C GLU A 471 -25.10 25.46 11.65
N GLN A 472 -26.29 25.91 12.09
CA GLN A 472 -26.43 26.91 13.17
C GLN A 472 -25.65 26.52 14.46
N ARG A 473 -25.48 25.22 14.70
CA ARG A 473 -24.82 24.65 15.89
C ARG A 473 -23.32 24.42 15.68
N ARG A 474 -22.91 24.16 14.44
CA ARG A 474 -21.50 24.04 14.05
C ARG A 474 -20.74 25.36 14.26
N ALA A 475 -21.41 26.47 13.98
CA ALA A 475 -20.88 27.83 14.17
C ALA A 475 -20.69 28.25 15.65
N VAL A 476 -21.26 27.51 16.61
CA VAL A 476 -21.04 27.75 18.06
C VAL A 476 -19.71 27.11 18.48
N TRP A 477 -19.51 25.83 18.20
CA TRP A 477 -18.28 25.10 18.53
C TRP A 477 -17.02 25.73 17.90
N LEU A 478 -17.11 26.20 16.66
CA LEU A 478 -16.01 26.90 15.96
C LEU A 478 -15.52 28.20 16.65
N LYS A 479 -16.24 28.73 17.64
CA LYS A 479 -15.83 29.91 18.43
C LYS A 479 -15.34 29.56 19.84
N ALA A 480 -15.48 28.32 20.27
CA ALA A 480 -15.08 27.84 21.59
C ALA A 480 -13.78 27.01 21.55
N LEU A 481 -13.49 26.38 20.42
CA LEU A 481 -12.26 25.61 20.19
C LEU A 481 -11.06 26.52 19.88
N PRO A 482 -9.82 26.13 20.25
CA PRO A 482 -8.61 26.89 19.89
C PRO A 482 -8.39 27.03 18.38
N GLU A 483 -7.88 28.19 17.95
CA GLU A 483 -7.50 28.44 16.55
C GLU A 483 -6.27 27.61 16.10
N ASP A 484 -5.38 27.31 17.04
CA ASP A 484 -4.21 26.44 16.83
C ASP A 484 -4.53 25.00 17.23
N ALA A 485 -4.58 24.10 16.24
CA ALA A 485 -4.88 22.68 16.42
C ALA A 485 -3.90 21.95 17.37
N SER A 486 -2.66 22.43 17.52
CA SER A 486 -1.70 21.82 18.46
C SER A 486 -2.10 22.02 19.93
N GLN A 487 -2.91 23.03 20.22
CA GLN A 487 -3.36 23.40 21.56
C GLN A 487 -4.68 22.72 21.96
N LEU A 488 -5.39 22.10 21.01
CA LEU A 488 -6.70 21.48 21.21
C LEU A 488 -6.69 20.41 22.32
N TYR A 489 -5.66 19.56 22.37
CA TYR A 489 -5.52 18.54 23.43
C TYR A 489 -5.30 19.18 24.81
N GLY A 490 -4.53 20.26 24.88
CA GLY A 490 -4.33 21.04 26.10
C GLY A 490 -5.61 21.73 26.58
N TRP A 491 -6.45 22.22 25.65
CA TRP A 491 -7.74 22.83 25.97
C TRP A 491 -8.76 21.79 26.48
N LEU A 492 -8.88 20.64 25.78
CA LEU A 492 -9.79 19.55 26.14
C LEU A 492 -9.48 18.95 27.52
N THR A 493 -8.21 18.84 27.88
CA THR A 493 -7.78 18.32 29.21
C THR A 493 -8.00 19.32 30.36
N GLN A 494 -8.47 20.53 30.08
CA GLN A 494 -8.80 21.58 31.06
C GLN A 494 -10.30 21.89 31.16
N GLN A 495 -11.14 21.35 30.26
CA GLN A 495 -12.58 21.51 30.37
C GLN A 495 -13.15 20.54 31.42
N ASP A 496 -14.29 20.90 32.00
CA ASP A 496 -15.11 19.96 32.74
C ASP A 496 -15.62 18.82 31.83
N LYS A 497 -15.99 17.68 32.45
CA LYS A 497 -16.55 16.54 31.71
C LYS A 497 -17.75 16.95 30.88
N GLU A 498 -18.57 17.83 31.41
CA GLU A 498 -19.84 18.28 30.85
C GLU A 498 -19.63 18.98 29.47
N THR A 499 -18.68 19.90 29.36
CA THR A 499 -18.34 20.57 28.09
C THR A 499 -17.72 19.61 27.07
N VAL A 500 -16.83 18.71 27.51
CA VAL A 500 -16.26 17.64 26.65
C VAL A 500 -17.38 16.74 26.12
N ILE A 501 -18.34 16.40 26.99
CA ILE A 501 -19.50 15.57 26.70
C ILE A 501 -20.30 16.11 25.50
N ARG A 502 -20.60 17.41 25.42
CA ARG A 502 -21.47 17.94 24.36
C ARG A 502 -20.80 18.01 22.98
N LEU A 503 -19.53 18.38 22.93
CA LEU A 503 -18.75 18.45 21.68
C LEU A 503 -18.77 17.10 20.97
N ILE A 504 -18.57 16.06 21.77
CA ILE A 504 -18.63 14.66 21.41
C ILE A 504 -19.97 14.31 20.73
N ALA A 505 -21.14 14.55 21.34
CA ALA A 505 -22.40 14.25 20.64
C ALA A 505 -22.86 15.35 19.68
N PHE A 506 -22.06 16.39 19.41
CA PHE A 506 -22.21 17.17 18.20
C PHE A 506 -21.50 16.48 17.02
N CYS A 507 -20.30 15.93 17.25
CA CYS A 507 -19.67 15.00 16.31
C CYS A 507 -20.51 13.74 16.08
N ALA A 508 -21.60 13.54 16.84
CA ALA A 508 -22.59 12.47 16.67
C ALA A 508 -23.11 12.27 15.24
N ALA A 509 -24.27 12.86 14.96
CA ALA A 509 -25.15 12.40 13.89
C ALA A 509 -24.68 12.80 12.48
N ILE A 510 -23.39 13.08 12.29
CA ILE A 510 -22.77 13.40 10.99
C ILE A 510 -22.09 12.19 10.33
N THR A 511 -21.79 11.10 11.05
CA THR A 511 -21.20 9.85 10.49
C THR A 511 -22.10 9.11 9.52
N VAL A 512 -23.38 9.02 9.87
CA VAL A 512 -24.15 7.78 9.69
C VAL A 512 -24.44 7.54 8.20
N ASP A 513 -23.89 6.46 7.66
CA ASP A 513 -23.98 6.14 6.23
C ASP A 513 -24.94 4.98 5.97
N ALA A 514 -26.24 5.31 5.86
CA ALA A 514 -27.30 4.39 5.45
C ALA A 514 -27.52 4.37 3.91
N VAL A 515 -26.63 4.97 3.10
CA VAL A 515 -26.87 5.10 1.65
C VAL A 515 -26.53 3.80 0.93
N GLN A 516 -27.52 3.17 0.28
CA GLN A 516 -27.26 2.08 -0.67
C GLN A 516 -26.71 2.64 -1.98
N ALA A 517 -25.48 2.25 -2.35
CA ALA A 517 -24.90 2.59 -3.65
C ALA A 517 -25.10 1.45 -4.67
N LYS A 518 -24.82 1.73 -5.96
CA LYS A 518 -25.16 0.83 -7.09
C LYS A 518 -24.56 -0.58 -7.00
N GLN A 519 -23.42 -0.72 -6.32
CA GLN A 519 -22.74 -2.01 -6.11
C GLN A 519 -23.13 -2.73 -4.80
N ASP A 520 -23.96 -2.10 -3.96
CA ASP A 520 -24.29 -2.61 -2.62
C ASP A 520 -25.55 -3.48 -2.68
N LYS A 521 -25.44 -4.74 -2.24
CA LYS A 521 -26.61 -5.60 -2.01
C LYS A 521 -27.45 -5.03 -0.84
N PRO A 522 -28.79 -5.11 -0.88
CA PRO A 522 -29.64 -4.70 0.25
C PRO A 522 -29.25 -5.36 1.58
N SER A 523 -28.79 -6.61 1.53
CA SER A 523 -28.36 -7.42 2.68
C SER A 523 -26.92 -7.20 3.15
N CYS A 524 -26.23 -6.12 2.73
CA CYS A 524 -24.89 -5.84 3.27
C CYS A 524 -24.98 -5.34 4.73
N PRO A 525 -24.04 -5.69 5.64
CA PRO A 525 -24.16 -5.42 7.07
C PRO A 525 -24.53 -3.97 7.39
N ARG A 526 -23.77 -3.00 6.85
CA ARG A 526 -24.01 -1.56 6.99
C ARG A 526 -25.47 -1.11 6.76
N LEU A 527 -26.22 -1.73 5.85
CA LEU A 527 -27.62 -1.39 5.58
C LEU A 527 -28.59 -2.07 6.56
N ARG A 528 -28.32 -3.33 6.92
CA ARG A 528 -29.02 -4.05 8.01
C ARG A 528 -28.91 -3.28 9.33
N ASP A 529 -27.70 -2.86 9.68
CA ASP A 529 -27.38 -2.20 10.96
C ASP A 529 -28.00 -0.79 11.01
N ALA A 530 -28.09 -0.11 9.86
CA ALA A 530 -28.78 1.16 9.72
C ALA A 530 -30.31 1.05 9.91
N SER A 531 -30.94 -0.04 9.46
CA SER A 531 -32.37 -0.29 9.73
C SER A 531 -32.63 -0.51 11.22
N THR A 532 -31.80 -1.33 11.89
CA THR A 532 -31.85 -1.54 13.34
C THR A 532 -31.73 -0.22 14.12
N LEU A 533 -30.86 0.69 13.67
CA LEU A 533 -30.73 2.03 14.24
C LEU A 533 -31.97 2.91 14.01
N ALA A 534 -32.62 2.82 12.85
CA ALA A 534 -33.83 3.60 12.52
C ALA A 534 -35.04 3.17 13.36
N GLU A 535 -35.21 1.87 13.60
CA GLU A 535 -36.21 1.33 14.54
C GLU A 535 -35.92 1.79 15.97
N SER A 536 -34.66 1.67 16.41
CA SER A 536 -34.20 2.06 17.75
C SER A 536 -34.46 3.53 18.11
N VAL A 537 -34.61 4.42 17.11
CA VAL A 537 -34.95 5.84 17.30
C VAL A 537 -36.38 6.22 16.88
N ASN A 538 -37.21 5.25 16.50
CA ASN A 538 -38.57 5.45 15.97
C ASN A 538 -38.61 6.51 14.84
N LEU A 539 -37.81 6.29 13.79
CA LEU A 539 -37.72 7.23 12.67
C LEU A 539 -39.02 7.26 11.85
N ASP A 540 -39.83 8.29 12.07
CA ASP A 540 -40.90 8.69 11.16
C ASP A 540 -40.39 9.72 10.13
N MET A 541 -40.25 9.27 8.88
CA MET A 541 -39.89 10.14 7.76
C MET A 541 -41.06 11.05 7.31
N ALA A 542 -42.30 10.77 7.69
CA ALA A 542 -43.46 11.61 7.36
C ALA A 542 -43.45 12.92 8.14
N VAL A 543 -42.82 12.90 9.33
CA VAL A 543 -42.36 14.14 9.93
C VAL A 543 -41.33 14.79 9.02
N TRP A 544 -40.19 14.14 8.70
CA TRP A 544 -39.01 14.74 8.03
C TRP A 544 -39.13 15.09 6.53
N TRP A 545 -40.10 14.55 5.80
CA TRP A 545 -40.12 14.53 4.33
C TRP A 545 -41.57 14.43 3.80
N GLU A 546 -41.99 15.40 2.99
CA GLU A 546 -43.13 15.27 2.07
C GLU A 546 -42.60 15.24 0.60
N PRO A 547 -43.46 15.24 -0.43
CA PRO A 547 -43.10 15.16 -1.87
C PRO A 547 -43.55 16.39 -2.72
N THR A 548 -42.63 17.21 -3.26
CA THR A 548 -42.90 18.36 -4.17
C THR A 548 -42.61 17.95 -5.61
N ARG A 549 -43.05 18.78 -6.55
CA ARG A 549 -42.18 19.31 -7.63
C ARG A 549 -40.66 19.11 -7.41
N GLU A 550 -40.03 19.92 -6.56
CA GLU A 550 -38.56 20.00 -6.41
C GLU A 550 -37.89 18.73 -5.90
N ARG A 551 -38.57 17.87 -5.12
CA ARG A 551 -37.94 16.72 -4.42
C ARG A 551 -38.41 15.34 -4.89
N PHE A 552 -39.63 15.22 -5.42
CA PHE A 552 -40.21 13.93 -5.79
C PHE A 552 -41.07 13.99 -7.05
N LEU A 553 -42.27 14.57 -6.96
CA LEU A 553 -43.31 14.60 -8.01
C LEU A 553 -42.82 15.19 -9.34
N GLY A 554 -41.88 16.15 -9.30
CA GLY A 554 -41.25 16.70 -10.51
C GLY A 554 -40.24 15.78 -11.16
N ARG A 555 -39.56 14.96 -10.35
CA ARG A 555 -38.51 14.03 -10.77
C ARG A 555 -39.08 12.73 -11.35
N VAL A 556 -40.17 12.22 -10.77
CA VAL A 556 -40.84 10.99 -11.23
C VAL A 556 -41.75 11.19 -12.46
N SER A 557 -42.31 10.10 -12.98
CA SER A 557 -43.22 10.11 -14.12
C SER A 557 -44.62 10.61 -13.71
N LYS A 558 -45.41 11.12 -14.66
CA LYS A 558 -46.85 11.39 -14.43
C LYS A 558 -47.58 10.17 -13.88
N ALA A 559 -47.24 8.98 -14.37
CA ALA A 559 -47.88 7.75 -13.96
C ALA A 559 -47.74 7.58 -12.45
N ILE A 560 -46.51 7.78 -11.92
CA ILE A 560 -46.08 7.72 -10.50
C ILE A 560 -46.58 8.91 -9.66
N VAL A 561 -47.18 9.95 -10.24
CA VAL A 561 -47.87 11.03 -9.49
C VAL A 561 -49.37 10.75 -9.29
N LEU A 562 -49.87 9.52 -9.57
CA LEU A 562 -51.31 9.16 -9.50
C LEU A 562 -51.68 7.97 -8.57
N GLU A 563 -51.11 6.76 -8.73
CA GLU A 563 -50.33 5.83 -7.70
C GLU A 563 -50.43 6.78 -6.39
N ALA A 564 -49.80 7.95 -6.46
CA ALA A 564 -49.54 8.82 -5.36
C ALA A 564 -50.87 9.21 -4.72
N VAL A 565 -51.68 9.99 -5.43
CA VAL A 565 -52.92 10.57 -4.88
C VAL A 565 -53.86 9.47 -4.42
N ALA A 566 -53.79 8.29 -5.06
CA ALA A 566 -54.53 7.09 -4.71
C ALA A 566 -54.17 6.53 -3.33
N GLU A 567 -52.88 6.48 -2.97
CA GLU A 567 -52.42 6.02 -1.65
C GLU A 567 -52.48 7.12 -0.57
N GLY A 568 -51.95 8.31 -0.86
CA GLY A 568 -51.79 9.38 0.13
C GLY A 568 -53.05 10.20 0.44
N VAL A 569 -54.13 10.07 -0.37
CA VAL A 569 -55.45 10.65 -0.09
C VAL A 569 -56.60 9.70 -0.46
N SER A 570 -56.82 9.43 -1.75
CA SER A 570 -57.85 8.49 -2.25
C SER A 570 -57.73 8.27 -3.76
N LYS A 571 -58.23 7.13 -4.27
CA LYS A 571 -58.20 6.81 -5.71
C LYS A 571 -58.94 7.84 -6.56
N GLU A 572 -60.09 8.35 -6.11
CA GLU A 572 -60.82 9.41 -6.80
C GLU A 572 -60.01 10.70 -6.83
N ALA A 573 -59.23 10.99 -5.78
CA ALA A 573 -58.38 12.17 -5.76
C ALA A 573 -57.31 12.11 -6.87
N ALA A 574 -56.81 10.93 -7.25
CA ALA A 574 -55.89 10.73 -8.38
C ALA A 574 -56.53 11.03 -9.73
N GLU A 575 -57.66 10.37 -9.99
CA GLU A 575 -58.40 10.49 -11.24
C GLU A 575 -58.77 11.96 -11.52
N ASN A 576 -59.15 12.69 -10.46
CA ASN A 576 -59.45 14.13 -10.50
C ASN A 576 -58.29 15.04 -10.97
N ILE A 577 -57.03 14.57 -11.04
CA ILE A 577 -55.88 15.36 -11.52
C ILE A 577 -55.09 14.71 -12.67
N ALA A 578 -55.39 13.46 -13.03
CA ALA A 578 -54.67 12.69 -14.06
C ALA A 578 -54.61 13.38 -15.44
N GLY A 579 -55.67 14.11 -15.81
CA GLY A 579 -55.75 14.83 -17.09
C GLY A 579 -54.87 16.08 -17.20
N LEU A 580 -54.26 16.57 -16.12
CA LEU A 580 -53.50 17.83 -16.11
C LEU A 580 -52.15 17.70 -16.85
N LYS A 581 -51.60 18.81 -17.37
CA LYS A 581 -50.22 18.88 -17.91
C LYS A 581 -49.20 18.71 -16.77
N LYS A 582 -48.00 18.16 -17.04
CA LYS A 582 -47.07 17.64 -16.00
C LYS A 582 -46.90 18.65 -14.84
N ASP A 583 -46.59 19.90 -15.13
CA ASP A 583 -46.26 20.89 -14.10
C ASP A 583 -47.46 21.29 -13.23
N ALA A 584 -48.65 21.42 -13.81
CA ALA A 584 -49.90 21.71 -13.08
C ALA A 584 -50.46 20.47 -12.35
N LEU A 585 -50.22 19.28 -12.91
CA LEU A 585 -50.48 18.00 -12.24
C LEU A 585 -49.63 17.92 -10.97
N ILE A 586 -48.35 18.27 -11.06
CA ILE A 586 -47.41 18.37 -9.95
C ILE A 586 -47.82 19.41 -8.90
N ASP A 587 -48.24 20.62 -9.30
CA ASP A 587 -48.72 21.65 -8.35
C ASP A 587 -49.92 21.13 -7.55
N ARG A 588 -50.91 20.54 -8.22
CA ARG A 588 -52.13 20.05 -7.56
C ARG A 588 -51.86 18.79 -6.73
N ALA A 589 -50.90 17.99 -7.18
CA ALA A 589 -50.24 16.95 -6.42
C ALA A 589 -49.31 17.50 -5.32
N ALA A 590 -49.19 18.81 -5.11
CA ALA A 590 -48.38 19.44 -4.06
C ALA A 590 -49.20 20.42 -3.17
N GLU A 591 -50.55 20.40 -3.26
CA GLU A 591 -51.47 21.11 -2.34
C GLU A 591 -52.37 20.24 -1.44
N ARG A 592 -52.94 19.13 -1.94
CA ARG A 592 -53.93 18.26 -1.26
C ARG A 592 -53.35 17.22 -0.28
N LEU A 593 -52.07 16.95 -0.42
CA LEU A 593 -51.34 15.58 -0.42
C LEU A 593 -50.68 15.72 1.07
N ALA A 594 -51.34 16.50 1.95
CA ALA A 594 -50.74 17.64 2.64
C ALA A 594 -50.94 17.63 4.15
N GLY A 595 -49.84 17.57 4.91
CA GLY A 595 -49.89 17.09 6.29
C GLY A 595 -50.52 15.69 6.36
N LYS A 596 -50.44 14.92 5.26
CA LYS A 596 -50.97 13.55 5.15
C LYS A 596 -49.91 12.51 5.47
N GLY A 597 -48.64 12.88 5.41
CA GLY A 597 -47.55 12.07 5.93
C GLY A 597 -47.39 10.70 5.25
N TRP A 598 -47.76 10.57 3.98
CA TRP A 598 -47.39 9.38 3.21
C TRP A 598 -45.90 9.46 2.82
N LEU A 599 -45.28 8.30 2.52
CA LEU A 599 -43.86 8.17 2.13
C LEU A 599 -43.61 7.20 0.95
N PRO A 600 -42.59 7.41 0.09
CA PRO A 600 -42.26 6.52 -1.04
C PRO A 600 -41.73 5.20 -0.50
N HIS A 601 -41.83 4.13 -1.29
CA HIS A 601 -41.46 2.81 -0.81
C HIS A 601 -40.07 2.76 -0.13
N PRO A 602 -39.00 3.41 -0.65
CA PRO A 602 -37.69 3.46 0.01
C PRO A 602 -37.60 4.33 1.29
N LEU A 603 -38.66 5.06 1.65
CA LEU A 603 -38.78 5.81 2.91
C LEU A 603 -39.91 5.28 3.81
N ARG A 604 -40.72 4.31 3.36
CA ARG A 604 -41.56 3.49 4.25
C ARG A 604 -40.65 2.55 5.03
N GLN A 605 -40.99 2.26 6.28
CA GLN A 605 -40.29 1.23 7.05
C GLN A 605 -40.56 -0.14 6.40
N GLN A 606 -39.49 -0.87 6.04
CA GLN A 606 -39.60 -2.29 5.69
C GLN A 606 -39.59 -3.09 6.99
N GLN A 607 -40.57 -3.98 7.17
CA GLN A 607 -40.56 -4.89 8.32
C GLN A 607 -39.39 -5.88 8.17
N PRO A 608 -38.71 -6.27 9.26
CA PRO A 608 -37.68 -7.28 9.20
C PRO A 608 -38.29 -8.61 8.72
N VAL A 609 -37.70 -9.19 7.68
CA VAL A 609 -38.01 -10.57 7.27
C VAL A 609 -37.37 -11.49 8.32
N THR A 610 -38.18 -12.01 9.23
CA THR A 610 -37.78 -13.15 10.07
C THR A 610 -37.54 -14.35 9.16
N GLU A 611 -36.44 -15.09 9.38
CA GLU A 611 -36.14 -16.30 8.61
C GLU A 611 -37.24 -17.38 8.78
N GLU A 612 -37.99 -17.35 9.88
CA GLU A 612 -39.21 -18.15 10.07
C GLU A 612 -40.29 -17.89 9.00
N ALA A 613 -40.33 -16.71 8.38
CA ALA A 613 -41.32 -16.37 7.35
C ALA A 613 -40.98 -17.00 5.99
N GLU A 614 -39.71 -17.03 5.58
CA GLU A 614 -39.29 -17.76 4.38
C GLU A 614 -39.42 -19.28 4.57
N ILE A 615 -39.14 -19.79 5.78
CA ILE A 615 -39.36 -21.20 6.12
C ILE A 615 -40.85 -21.59 6.12
N LEU A 616 -41.76 -20.68 6.50
CA LEU A 616 -43.20 -20.93 6.40
C LEU A 616 -43.75 -20.77 4.97
N GLN A 617 -43.28 -19.79 4.19
CA GLN A 617 -43.75 -19.60 2.81
C GLN A 617 -43.15 -20.60 1.81
N ALA A 618 -42.08 -21.31 2.17
CA ALA A 618 -41.60 -22.49 1.43
C ALA A 618 -42.35 -23.79 1.81
N ALA A 619 -43.40 -23.73 2.64
CA ALA A 619 -44.12 -24.88 3.19
C ALA A 619 -45.64 -24.92 2.93
N GLU A 620 -46.19 -23.98 2.13
CA GLU A 620 -47.54 -24.01 1.56
C GLU A 620 -47.52 -24.12 0.02
#